data_AF-A0A2V2GRF5-F1
#
_entry.id   AF-A0A2V2GRF5-F1
#
_cell.length_a   1.000
_cell.length_b   1.000
_cell.length_c   1.000
_cell.angle_alpha   90.00
_cell.angle_beta   90.00
_cell.angle_gamma   90.00
#
_symmetry.space_group_name_H-M   'P 1'
#
loop_
_entity.id
_entity.type
_entity.pdbx_description
1 polymer ?
#
loop_
_entity_poly.entity_id
_entity_poly.type
_entity_poly.pdbx_seq_one_letter_code
_entity_poly.pdbx_strand_id
1 'polypeptide(L)'
;MENYKSKITLNEKDTLTDILMSEKELVKIYAQAITEGAGRSFRSTVKSNFDGAVADQFAVFSAMSKQGLYETKPAPKGATDESKQTFSEMLKQLS
;
A
#
# COMPACT_ATOMS: atom_id res chain seq x y z
N MET A 1 -2.59 -45.14 -9.25
CA MET A 1 -3.00 -43.96 -8.44
C MET A 1 -1.87 -42.95 -8.53
N GLU A 2 -2.02 -41.95 -9.39
CA GLU A 2 -1.05 -40.85 -9.48
C GLU A 2 -1.04 -40.06 -8.16
N ASN A 3 0.15 -39.61 -7.78
CA ASN A 3 0.44 -38.90 -6.53
C ASN A 3 -0.48 -37.68 -6.34
N TYR A 4 -1.52 -37.81 -5.50
CA TYR A 4 -2.41 -36.72 -5.06
C TYR A 4 -1.70 -35.65 -4.21
N LYS A 5 -0.43 -35.86 -3.83
CA LYS A 5 0.42 -34.77 -3.31
C LYS A 5 0.77 -33.81 -4.46
N SER A 6 -0.23 -33.11 -4.98
CA SER A 6 -0.05 -31.96 -5.85
C SER A 6 0.96 -31.05 -5.17
N LYS A 7 2.05 -30.75 -5.88
CA LYS A 7 3.04 -29.75 -5.50
C LYS A 7 2.36 -28.51 -4.90
N ILE A 8 2.32 -28.41 -3.57
CA ILE A 8 2.07 -27.15 -2.90
C ILE A 8 3.43 -26.44 -2.97
N THR A 9 3.70 -25.81 -4.12
CA THR A 9 4.85 -24.94 -4.28
C THR A 9 4.28 -23.53 -4.34
N LEU A 10 4.41 -22.79 -3.23
CA LEU A 10 4.20 -21.36 -3.22
C LEU A 10 5.01 -20.76 -4.38
N ASN A 11 4.33 -20.18 -5.36
CA ASN A 11 5.02 -19.50 -6.45
C ASN A 11 5.43 -18.10 -5.96
N GLU A 12 6.40 -17.49 -6.65
CA GLU A 12 6.95 -16.18 -6.28
C GLU A 12 5.85 -15.10 -6.24
N LYS A 13 4.85 -15.19 -7.12
CA LYS A 13 3.72 -14.26 -7.17
C LYS A 13 2.84 -14.34 -5.93
N ASP A 14 2.50 -15.55 -5.49
CA ASP A 14 1.69 -15.77 -4.28
C ASP A 14 2.43 -15.28 -3.05
N THR A 15 3.73 -15.59 -2.96
CA THR A 15 4.60 -15.15 -1.86
C THR A 15 4.68 -13.61 -1.78
N LEU A 16 4.95 -12.95 -2.90
CA LEU A 16 5.01 -11.49 -2.94
C LEU A 16 3.65 -10.83 -2.68
N THR A 17 2.56 -11.47 -3.11
CA THR A 17 1.20 -11.00 -2.83
C THR A 17 0.90 -11.07 -1.34
N ASP A 18 1.24 -12.17 -0.67
CA ASP A 18 1.03 -12.35 0.76
C ASP A 18 1.84 -11.34 1.59
N ILE A 19 3.10 -11.11 1.19
CA ILE A 19 3.94 -10.07 1.81
C ILE A 19 3.28 -8.70 1.62
N LEU A 20 2.91 -8.34 0.38
CA LEU A 20 2.30 -7.04 0.09
C LEU A 20 1.00 -6.82 0.89
N MET A 21 0.18 -7.86 1.04
CA MET A 21 -1.07 -7.77 1.81
C MET A 21 -0.81 -7.63 3.30
N SER A 22 0.21 -8.32 3.83
CA SER A 22 0.62 -8.22 5.22
C SER A 22 1.15 -6.82 5.56
N GLU A 23 2.03 -6.27 4.71
CA GLU A 23 2.56 -4.92 4.88
C GLU A 23 1.46 -3.85 4.83
N LYS A 24 0.48 -3.99 3.91
CA LYS A 24 -0.70 -3.11 3.87
C LYS A 24 -1.48 -3.11 5.17
N GLU A 25 -1.61 -4.26 5.81
CA GLU A 25 -2.32 -4.35 7.07
C GLU A 25 -1.52 -3.75 8.23
N LEU A 26 -0.20 -3.97 8.27
CA LEU A 26 0.70 -3.33 9.23
C LEU A 26 0.63 -1.80 9.14
N VAL A 27 0.68 -1.24 7.94
CA VAL A 27 0.57 0.21 7.71
C VAL A 27 -0.74 0.77 8.28
N LYS A 28 -1.88 0.09 8.06
CA LYS A 28 -3.17 0.52 8.62
C LYS A 28 -3.21 0.46 10.14
N ILE A 29 -2.76 -0.66 10.71
CA ILE A 29 -2.74 -0.87 12.16
C ILE A 29 -1.86 0.18 12.83
N TYR A 30 -0.69 0.46 12.27
CA TYR A 30 0.21 1.48 12.81
C TYR A 30 -0.35 2.89 12.65
N ALA A 31 -1.01 3.22 11.54
CA ALA A 31 -1.69 4.51 11.39
C ALA A 31 -2.74 4.70 12.50
N GLN A 32 -3.58 3.69 12.75
CA GLN A 32 -4.57 3.73 13.82
C GLN A 32 -3.92 3.88 15.20
N ALA A 33 -2.87 3.11 15.48
CA ALA A 33 -2.15 3.17 16.75
C ALA A 33 -1.44 4.52 16.98
N ILE A 34 -0.96 5.18 15.93
CA ILE A 34 -0.38 6.54 16.02
C ILE A 34 -1.45 7.56 16.38
N THR A 35 -2.64 7.47 15.77
CA THR A 35 -3.72 8.44 15.99
C THR A 35 -4.47 8.23 17.30
N GLU A 36 -4.60 6.98 17.76
CA GLU A 36 -5.40 6.62 18.94
C GLU A 36 -4.56 6.32 20.19
N GLY A 37 -3.24 6.13 20.04
CA GLY A 37 -2.35 5.81 21.16
C GLY A 37 -2.21 6.96 22.15
N ALA A 38 -2.20 6.69 23.46
CA ALA A 38 -2.19 7.74 24.49
C ALA A 38 -0.79 8.33 24.79
N GLY A 39 0.30 7.58 24.59
CA GLY A 39 1.65 7.96 25.02
C GLY A 39 2.54 8.50 23.90
N ARG A 40 3.28 9.60 24.16
CA ARG A 40 4.25 10.15 23.19
C ARG A 40 5.36 9.17 22.82
N SER A 41 5.93 8.47 23.80
CA SER A 41 6.95 7.44 23.57
C SER A 41 6.41 6.30 22.71
N PHE A 42 5.21 5.81 23.04
CA PHE A 42 4.51 4.80 22.25
C PHE A 42 4.30 5.26 20.79
N ARG A 43 3.73 6.46 20.58
CA ARG A 43 3.55 7.01 19.22
C ARG A 43 4.86 7.13 18.46
N SER A 44 5.95 7.54 19.12
CA SER A 44 7.27 7.63 18.49
C SER A 44 7.79 6.27 18.03
N THR A 45 7.67 5.24 18.87
CA THR A 45 8.07 3.87 18.52
C THR A 45 7.22 3.32 17.38
N VAL A 46 5.89 3.47 17.47
CA VAL A 46 4.97 3.01 16.41
C VAL A 46 5.24 3.75 15.11
N LYS A 47 5.54 5.05 15.14
CA LYS A 47 5.90 5.81 13.94
C LYS A 47 7.18 5.28 13.29
N SER A 48 8.20 4.92 14.07
CA SER A 48 9.42 4.32 13.52
C SER A 48 9.13 3.01 12.78
N ASN A 49 8.25 2.18 13.34
CA ASN A 49 7.85 0.92 12.70
C ASN A 49 6.96 1.17 11.47
N PHE A 50 6.07 2.16 11.54
CA PHE A 50 5.26 2.61 10.41
C PHE A 50 6.13 3.04 9.22
N ASP A 51 7.14 3.87 9.47
CA ASP A 51 8.04 4.35 8.42
C ASP A 51 8.78 3.17 7.75
N GLY A 52 9.14 2.13 8.52
CA GLY A 52 9.69 0.87 8.01
C GLY A 52 8.70 0.08 7.14
N ALA A 53 7.51 -0.22 7.66
CA ALA A 53 6.47 -0.96 6.93
C ALA A 53 6.06 -0.24 5.62
N VAL A 54 6.02 1.09 5.61
CA VAL A 54 5.78 1.87 4.40
C VAL A 54 6.88 1.66 3.35
N ALA A 55 8.15 1.67 3.78
CA ALA A 55 9.28 1.43 2.89
C ALA A 55 9.25 0.00 2.32
N ASP A 56 8.97 -1.00 3.16
CA ASP A 56 8.91 -2.41 2.77
C ASP A 56 7.74 -2.68 1.83
N GLN A 57 6.54 -2.16 2.14
CA GLN A 57 5.38 -2.24 1.25
C GLN A 57 5.70 -1.66 -0.15
N PHE A 58 6.38 -0.51 -0.19
CA PHE A 58 6.75 0.14 -1.45
C PHE A 58 7.81 -0.66 -2.23
N ALA A 59 8.78 -1.25 -1.53
CA ALA A 59 9.79 -2.11 -2.15
C ALA A 59 9.16 -3.35 -2.79
N VAL A 60 8.25 -4.03 -2.08
CA VAL A 60 7.54 -5.21 -2.59
C VAL A 60 6.64 -4.84 -3.77
N PHE A 61 5.85 -3.77 -3.65
CA PHE A 61 5.05 -3.25 -4.75
C PHE A 61 5.91 -2.97 -6.00
N SER A 62 7.04 -2.28 -5.82
CA SER A 62 7.96 -1.95 -6.91
C SER A 62 8.56 -3.21 -7.56
N ALA A 63 8.92 -4.22 -6.77
CA ALA A 63 9.43 -5.49 -7.26
C ALA A 63 8.36 -6.23 -8.08
N MET A 64 7.14 -6.33 -7.56
CA MET A 64 6.01 -6.96 -8.25
C MET A 64 5.65 -6.22 -9.55
N SER A 65 5.64 -4.88 -9.55
CA SER A 65 5.38 -4.09 -10.75
C SER A 65 6.45 -4.30 -11.84
N LYS A 66 7.73 -4.36 -11.47
CA LYS A 66 8.83 -4.62 -12.42
C LYS A 66 8.74 -6.00 -13.06
N GLN A 67 8.26 -7.00 -12.31
CA GLN A 67 8.08 -8.37 -12.80
C GLN A 67 6.72 -8.60 -13.50
N GLY A 68 5.88 -7.57 -13.64
CA GLY A 68 4.54 -7.69 -14.22
C GLY A 68 3.55 -8.49 -13.36
N LEU A 69 3.86 -8.69 -12.07
CA LEU A 69 3.06 -9.48 -11.13
C LEU A 69 1.95 -8.65 -10.45
N TYR A 70 2.01 -7.32 -10.56
CA TYR A 70 1.00 -6.41 -10.02
C TYR A 70 0.56 -5.41 -11.09
N GLU A 71 -0.70 -5.52 -11.52
CA GLU A 71 -1.31 -4.55 -12.44
C GLU A 71 -1.61 -3.26 -11.68
N THR A 72 -0.78 -2.24 -11.90
CA THR A 72 -1.12 -0.88 -11.50
C THR A 72 -2.24 -0.39 -12.40
N LYS A 73 -3.45 -0.24 -11.84
CA LYS A 73 -4.55 0.38 -12.59
C LYS A 73 -4.07 1.77 -13.04
N PRO A 74 -4.05 2.07 -14.36
CA PRO A 74 -3.74 3.41 -14.81
C PRO A 74 -4.72 4.38 -14.15
N ALA A 75 -4.22 5.53 -13.69
CA ALA A 75 -5.07 6.57 -13.13
C ALA A 75 -6.21 6.86 -14.13
N PRO A 76 -7.49 6.82 -13.71
CA PRO A 76 -8.59 7.19 -14.58
C PRO A 76 -8.31 8.60 -15.10
N LYS A 77 -8.12 8.75 -16.41
CA LYS A 77 -7.73 10.04 -17.02
C LYS A 77 -8.69 11.18 -16.64
N GLY A 78 -9.93 10.88 -16.26
CA GLY A 78 -10.92 11.86 -15.81
C GLY A 78 -10.73 12.42 -14.39
N ALA A 79 -10.15 11.67 -13.44
CA ALA A 79 -10.11 12.08 -12.03
C ALA A 79 -9.11 13.23 -11.78
N THR A 80 -8.01 13.24 -12.53
CA THR A 80 -7.01 14.32 -12.47
C THR A 80 -7.52 15.61 -13.10
N ASP A 81 -8.36 15.51 -14.13
CA ASP A 81 -8.89 16.68 -14.84
C ASP A 81 -10.09 17.29 -14.07
N GLU A 82 -10.96 16.47 -13.48
CA GLU A 82 -12.01 16.95 -12.56
C GLU A 82 -11.43 17.65 -11.34
N SER A 83 -10.38 17.08 -10.74
CA SER A 83 -9.72 17.71 -9.59
C SER A 83 -9.08 19.05 -9.97
N LYS A 84 -8.37 19.11 -11.11
CA LYS A 84 -7.81 20.36 -11.63
C LYS A 84 -8.88 21.41 -11.91
N GLN A 85 -10.01 21.01 -12.49
CA GLN A 85 -11.12 21.92 -12.78
C GLN A 85 -11.74 22.45 -11.48
N THR A 86 -12.02 21.57 -10.54
CA THR A 86 -12.58 21.91 -9.21
C THR A 86 -11.69 22.93 -8.48
N PHE A 87 -10.38 22.67 -8.41
CA PHE A 87 -9.44 23.61 -7.77
C PHE A 87 -9.30 24.92 -8.55
N SER A 88 -9.36 24.89 -9.88
CA SER A 88 -9.31 26.10 -10.71
C SER A 88 -10.56 26.99 -10.55
N GLU A 89 -11.73 26.37 -10.39
CA GLU A 89 -12.99 27.07 -10.12
C GLU A 89 -13.01 27.67 -8.71
N MET A 90 -12.54 26.95 -7.70
CA MET A 90 -12.35 27.49 -6.35
C MET A 90 -11.41 28.70 -6.34
N LEU A 91 -10.31 28.64 -7.11
CA LEU A 91 -9.35 29.74 -7.19
C LEU A 91 -9.98 31.02 -7.75
N LYS A 92 -10.88 30.90 -8.74
CA LYS A 92 -11.62 32.04 -9.32
C LYS A 92 -12.66 32.62 -8.38
N GLN A 93 -13.17 31.84 -7.42
CA GLN A 93 -14.11 32.33 -6.42
C GLN A 93 -13.41 33.02 -5.24
N LEU A 94 -12.10 32.83 -5.09
CA LEU A 94 -11.25 33.43 -4.06
C LEU A 94 -10.52 34.70 -4.53
N SER A 95 -10.58 35.01 -5.82
CA SER A 95 -10.09 36.25 -6.44
C SER A 95 -11.21 37.27 -6.59
#